data_AF-A0A3N6QH86-F1
#
_entry.id   AF-A0A3N6QH86-F1
#
_cell.length_a   1.000
_cell.length_b   1.000
_cell.length_c   1.000
_cell.angle_alpha   90.00
_cell.angle_beta   90.00
_cell.angle_gamma   90.00
#
_symmetry.space_group_name_H-M   'P 1'
#
loop_
_entity.id
_entity.type
_entity.pdbx_description
1 polymer ?
#
loop_
_entity_poly.entity_id
_entity_poly.type
_entity_poly.pdbx_seq_one_letter_code
_entity_poly.pdbx_strand_id
1 'polypeptide(L)'
;MANRKLSLIAGAVAAIVASGASAQSINLTGVYRCIQMCRGDLPAYVTQNGPELNLLTEAGLPSRAWPDWYSPANRIWVDAFDQSAVYSPDGMLIQFDNGTIWQRDLPAAPPVRRRR
;
A
#
# COMPACT_ATOMS: atom_id res chain seq x y z
N MET A 1 -41.85 47.03 30.87
CA MET A 1 -42.21 45.78 30.15
C MET A 1 -41.14 45.50 29.11
N ALA A 2 -40.85 44.22 28.92
CA ALA A 2 -39.63 43.65 28.33
C ALA A 2 -39.37 43.98 26.86
N ASN A 3 -38.12 43.78 26.41
CA ASN A 3 -37.75 42.97 25.23
C ASN A 3 -36.21 42.93 25.11
N ARG A 4 -35.53 41.95 25.73
CA ARG A 4 -35.20 40.59 25.25
C ARG A 4 -34.12 40.59 24.17
N LYS A 5 -32.91 40.21 24.60
CA LYS A 5 -31.69 39.96 23.83
C LYS A 5 -31.95 38.97 22.70
N LEU A 6 -31.31 39.14 21.53
CA LEU A 6 -30.96 38.02 20.67
C LEU A 6 -29.64 38.35 19.93
N SER A 7 -28.53 37.81 20.46
CA SER A 7 -27.25 37.75 19.78
C SER A 7 -27.34 36.73 18.64
N LEU A 8 -27.03 37.12 17.41
CA LEU A 8 -26.88 36.22 16.28
C LEU A 8 -25.39 35.96 16.06
N ILE A 9 -24.86 34.91 16.68
CA ILE A 9 -23.55 34.36 16.32
C ILE A 9 -23.82 33.29 15.26
N ALA A 10 -23.60 33.63 13.99
CA ALA A 10 -23.63 32.68 12.90
C ALA A 10 -22.30 31.91 12.90
N GLY A 11 -22.31 30.68 13.44
CA GLY A 11 -21.18 29.76 13.34
C GLY A 11 -21.09 29.21 11.92
N ALA A 12 -20.03 29.56 11.20
CA ALA A 12 -19.71 28.96 9.91
C ALA A 12 -19.18 27.54 10.13
N VAL A 13 -20.00 26.53 9.83
CA VAL A 13 -19.57 25.12 9.82
C VAL A 13 -18.91 24.85 8.46
N ALA A 14 -17.59 24.81 8.42
CA ALA A 14 -16.86 24.37 7.24
C ALA A 14 -16.97 22.84 7.14
N ALA A 15 -17.75 22.35 6.18
CA ALA A 15 -17.76 20.94 5.83
C ALA A 15 -16.47 20.64 5.05
N ILE A 16 -15.49 20.02 5.71
CA ILE A 16 -14.33 19.44 5.04
C ILE A 16 -14.82 18.20 4.32
N VAL A 17 -15.20 18.35 3.05
CA VAL A 17 -15.33 17.22 2.14
C VAL A 17 -13.92 16.70 1.88
N ALA A 18 -13.51 15.69 2.65
CA ALA A 18 -12.36 14.87 2.30
C ALA A 18 -12.71 14.21 0.97
N SER A 19 -12.25 14.81 -0.13
CA SER A 19 -12.13 14.11 -1.38
C SER A 19 -11.18 12.97 -1.09
N GLY A 20 -11.72 11.75 -0.94
CA GLY A 20 -10.92 10.55 -1.06
C GLY A 20 -10.33 10.60 -2.45
N ALA A 21 -9.14 11.20 -2.56
CA ALA A 21 -8.36 11.12 -3.76
C ALA A 21 -8.14 9.63 -3.95
N SER A 22 -8.84 9.04 -4.92
CA SER A 22 -8.48 7.76 -5.48
C SER A 22 -7.12 7.99 -6.12
N ALA A 23 -6.07 7.95 -5.28
CA ALA A 23 -4.71 7.84 -5.74
C ALA A 23 -4.74 6.64 -6.67
N GLN A 24 -4.40 6.84 -7.94
CA GLN A 24 -4.12 5.74 -8.83
C GLN A 24 -2.88 5.06 -8.22
N SER A 25 -3.14 4.14 -7.30
CA SER A 25 -2.11 3.39 -6.62
C SER A 25 -1.37 2.62 -7.68
N ILE A 26 -0.05 2.62 -7.57
CA ILE A 26 0.75 1.83 -8.48
C ILE A 26 0.30 0.36 -8.42
N ASN A 27 0.40 -0.31 -9.57
CA ASN A 27 0.08 -1.72 -9.60
C ASN A 27 1.16 -2.50 -8.82
N LEU A 28 0.81 -2.94 -7.62
CA LEU A 28 1.58 -3.82 -6.76
C LEU A 28 1.35 -5.30 -7.09
N THR A 29 0.41 -5.66 -7.96
CA THR A 29 0.17 -7.06 -8.33
C THR A 29 1.38 -7.71 -8.98
N GLY A 30 1.83 -8.85 -8.45
CA GLY A 30 2.82 -9.72 -9.07
C GLY A 30 3.60 -10.57 -8.08
N VAL A 31 4.67 -11.18 -8.58
CA VAL A 31 5.55 -12.05 -7.81
C VAL A 31 6.73 -11.25 -7.29
N TYR A 32 7.09 -11.48 -6.04
CA TYR A 32 8.18 -10.85 -5.34
C TYR A 32 9.11 -11.90 -4.76
N ARG A 33 10.38 -11.55 -4.67
CA ARG A 33 11.40 -12.31 -3.96
C ARG A 33 11.86 -11.52 -2.75
N CYS A 34 11.93 -12.18 -1.61
CA CYS A 34 12.57 -11.56 -0.46
C CYS A 34 14.09 -11.50 -0.68
N ILE A 35 14.67 -10.32 -0.47
CA ILE A 35 16.11 -10.07 -0.65
C ILE A 35 16.82 -9.66 0.66
N GLN A 36 16.06 -9.37 1.72
CA GLN A 36 16.61 -8.99 3.02
C GLN A 36 15.63 -9.34 4.15
N MET A 37 16.18 -9.80 5.29
CA MET A 37 15.42 -10.18 6.50
C MET A 37 14.26 -11.15 6.20
N CYS A 38 14.55 -12.17 5.40
CA CYS A 38 13.59 -13.16 4.93
C CYS A 38 13.28 -14.20 6.00
N ARG A 39 12.02 -14.62 6.07
CA ARG A 39 11.54 -15.67 6.98
C ARG A 39 11.36 -17.03 6.28
N GLY A 40 11.51 -17.07 4.97
CA GLY A 40 11.39 -18.25 4.12
C GLY A 40 11.97 -18.00 2.73
N ASP A 41 11.95 -19.03 1.90
CA ASP A 41 12.58 -19.06 0.58
C ASP A 41 11.57 -19.16 -0.59
N LEU A 42 10.26 -19.15 -0.29
CA LEU A 42 9.24 -19.16 -1.33
C LEU A 42 9.12 -17.78 -1.98
N PRO A 43 8.64 -17.70 -3.23
CA PRO A 43 8.19 -16.42 -3.77
C PRO A 43 7.05 -15.85 -2.94
N ALA A 44 7.07 -14.54 -2.73
CA ALA A 44 5.93 -13.80 -2.21
C ALA A 44 5.00 -13.40 -3.36
N TYR A 45 3.69 -13.38 -3.12
CA TYR A 45 2.70 -13.03 -4.12
C TYR A 45 1.86 -11.87 -3.61
N VAL A 46 1.62 -10.89 -4.46
CA VAL A 46 0.73 -9.77 -4.20
C VAL A 46 -0.32 -9.72 -5.30
N THR A 47 -1.59 -9.62 -4.92
CA THR A 47 -2.72 -9.45 -5.85
C THR A 47 -3.58 -8.28 -5.40
N GLN A 48 -3.77 -7.28 -6.25
CA GLN A 48 -4.65 -6.15 -5.96
C GLN A 48 -6.08 -6.40 -6.46
N ASN A 49 -7.05 -6.20 -5.57
CA ASN A 49 -8.48 -6.26 -5.82
C ASN A 49 -9.10 -4.92 -5.41
N GLY A 50 -8.98 -3.91 -6.28
CA GLY A 50 -9.36 -2.54 -5.95
C GLY A 50 -8.39 -1.93 -4.91
N PRO A 51 -8.87 -1.35 -3.80
CA PRO A 51 -8.00 -0.81 -2.75
C PRO A 51 -7.39 -1.89 -1.85
N GLU A 52 -7.90 -3.11 -1.89
CA GLU A 52 -7.42 -4.22 -1.07
C GLU A 52 -6.35 -5.03 -1.80
N LEU A 53 -5.39 -5.57 -1.05
CA LEU A 53 -4.33 -6.44 -1.51
C LEU A 53 -4.38 -7.76 -0.77
N ASN A 54 -4.22 -8.86 -1.49
CA ASN A 54 -3.93 -10.18 -0.93
C ASN A 54 -2.44 -10.44 -1.05
N LEU A 55 -1.82 -10.79 0.07
CA LEU A 55 -0.41 -11.11 0.19
C LEU A 55 -0.26 -12.58 0.54
N LEU A 56 0.69 -13.27 -0.09
CA LEU A 56 1.25 -14.52 0.37
C LEU A 56 2.74 -14.28 0.57
N THR A 57 3.23 -14.44 1.78
CA THR A 57 4.65 -14.16 2.11
C THR A 57 5.60 -15.23 1.59
N GLU A 58 6.90 -14.95 1.65
CA GLU A 58 7.98 -15.91 1.38
C GLU A 58 8.02 -17.09 2.37
N ALA A 59 7.31 -16.98 3.50
CA ALA A 59 7.10 -18.04 4.48
C ALA A 59 5.77 -18.80 4.27
N GLY A 60 5.03 -18.51 3.19
CA GLY A 60 3.73 -19.14 2.90
C GLY A 60 2.58 -18.67 3.78
N LEU A 61 2.74 -17.57 4.53
CA LEU A 61 1.69 -16.99 5.36
C LEU A 61 0.83 -16.03 4.53
N PRO A 62 -0.50 -16.22 4.47
CA PRO A 62 -1.41 -15.30 3.82
C PRO A 62 -1.70 -14.08 4.70
N SER A 63 -1.89 -12.92 4.08
CA SER A 63 -2.33 -11.69 4.77
C SER A 63 -3.12 -10.79 3.82
N ARG A 64 -3.85 -9.85 4.38
CA ARG A 64 -4.52 -8.76 3.66
C ARG A 64 -3.79 -7.46 3.91
N ALA A 65 -3.82 -6.57 2.93
CA ALA A 65 -3.30 -5.22 3.08
C ALA A 65 -4.18 -4.21 2.35
N TRP A 66 -4.02 -2.94 2.71
CA TRP A 66 -4.71 -1.81 2.09
C TRP A 66 -3.84 -0.55 2.24
N PRO A 67 -4.12 0.55 1.50
CA PRO A 67 -3.41 1.81 1.68
C PRO A 67 -3.36 2.24 3.15
N ASP A 68 -2.16 2.58 3.61
CA ASP A 68 -1.95 3.06 4.97
C ASP A 68 -2.79 4.33 5.23
N TRP A 69 -3.37 4.46 6.41
CA TRP A 69 -4.24 5.59 6.74
C TRP A 69 -3.50 6.94 6.72
N TYR A 70 -2.26 6.97 7.19
CA TYR A 70 -1.47 8.18 7.32
C TYR A 70 -0.70 8.51 6.04
N SER A 71 -0.31 7.49 5.28
CA SER A 71 0.49 7.65 4.06
C SER A 71 0.02 6.74 2.92
N PRO A 72 -1.22 6.90 2.42
CA PRO A 72 -1.83 5.97 1.46
C PRO A 72 -1.16 5.98 0.07
N ALA A 73 -0.43 7.05 -0.24
CA ALA A 73 0.20 7.26 -1.55
C ALA A 73 1.47 6.44 -1.79
N ASN A 74 2.09 5.91 -0.73
CA ASN A 74 3.36 5.18 -0.80
C ASN A 74 3.51 4.07 0.25
N ARG A 75 2.51 3.87 1.12
CA ARG A 75 2.52 2.81 2.13
C ARG A 75 1.24 1.98 2.09
N ILE A 76 1.39 0.72 2.51
CA ILE A 76 0.30 -0.21 2.77
C ILE A 76 0.34 -0.63 4.25
N TRP A 77 -0.81 -0.82 4.86
CA TRP A 77 -0.96 -1.49 6.16
C TRP A 77 -1.19 -2.98 5.92
N VAL A 78 -0.48 -3.86 6.63
CA VAL A 78 -0.57 -5.32 6.48
C VAL A 78 -1.15 -5.93 7.74
N ASP A 79 -2.36 -6.45 7.64
CA ASP A 79 -3.23 -6.85 8.76
C ASP A 79 -2.59 -7.91 9.66
N ALA A 80 -2.17 -9.05 9.08
CA ALA A 80 -1.65 -10.16 9.87
C ALA A 80 -0.30 -9.88 10.56
N PHE A 81 0.35 -8.76 10.25
CA PHE A 81 1.67 -8.41 10.78
C PHE A 81 1.66 -7.14 11.62
N ASP A 82 0.49 -6.48 11.78
CA ASP A 82 0.33 -5.23 12.52
C ASP A 82 1.41 -4.18 12.19
N GLN A 83 1.77 -4.07 10.92
CA GLN A 83 2.82 -3.17 10.46
C GLN A 83 2.50 -2.59 9.08
N SER A 84 3.12 -1.46 8.79
CA SER A 84 3.09 -0.90 7.45
C SER A 84 4.29 -1.38 6.63
N ALA A 85 4.19 -1.17 5.32
CA ALA A 85 5.29 -1.33 4.38
C ALA A 85 5.27 -0.16 3.39
N VAL A 86 6.44 0.39 3.09
CA VAL A 86 6.63 1.39 2.04
C VAL A 86 6.90 0.69 0.71
N TYR A 87 6.29 1.16 -0.37
CA TYR A 87 6.58 0.68 -1.70
C TYR A 87 7.24 1.76 -2.55
N SER A 88 8.12 1.34 -3.46
CA SER A 88 8.79 2.28 -4.36
C SER A 88 7.82 2.85 -5.40
N PRO A 89 8.07 4.06 -5.93
CA PRO A 89 7.19 4.69 -6.93
C PRO A 89 7.06 3.93 -8.26
N ASP A 90 7.92 2.94 -8.51
CA ASP A 90 7.88 2.02 -9.64
C ASP A 90 7.27 0.64 -9.29
N GLY A 91 6.89 0.43 -8.02
CA GLY A 91 6.29 -0.81 -7.53
C GLY A 91 7.26 -1.99 -7.49
N MET A 92 8.56 -1.74 -7.65
CA MET A 92 9.61 -2.75 -7.71
C MET A 92 10.08 -3.23 -6.34
N LEU A 93 9.95 -2.41 -5.30
CA LEU A 93 10.36 -2.73 -3.94
C LEU A 93 9.19 -2.53 -2.98
N ILE A 94 9.08 -3.43 -2.01
CA ILE A 94 8.24 -3.29 -0.83
C ILE A 94 9.13 -3.51 0.38
N GLN A 95 9.28 -2.50 1.23
CA GLN A 95 10.05 -2.56 2.47
C GLN A 95 9.10 -2.49 3.66
N PHE A 96 9.09 -3.54 4.46
CA PHE A 96 8.31 -3.64 5.69
C PHE A 96 9.02 -2.93 6.84
N ASP A 97 8.25 -2.43 7.81
CA ASP A 97 8.80 -1.70 8.96
C ASP A 97 9.72 -2.57 9.83
N ASN A 98 9.55 -3.89 9.81
CA ASN A 98 10.47 -4.86 10.45
C ASN A 98 11.82 -5.06 9.72
N GLY A 99 12.03 -4.40 8.56
CA GLY A 99 13.24 -4.49 7.76
C GLY A 99 13.24 -5.56 6.66
N THR A 100 12.17 -6.36 6.53
CA THR A 100 12.01 -7.29 5.39
C THR A 100 11.88 -6.49 4.09
N ILE A 101 12.59 -6.91 3.04
CA ILE A 101 12.51 -6.27 1.72
C ILE A 101 12.14 -7.31 0.67
N TRP A 102 11.07 -7.00 -0.06
CA TRP A 102 10.61 -7.73 -1.22
C TRP A 102 10.94 -6.96 -2.49
N GLN A 103 11.56 -7.64 -3.45
CA GLN A 103 11.85 -7.13 -4.77
C GLN A 103 11.00 -7.86 -5.80
N ARG A 104 10.32 -7.12 -6.67
CA ARG A 104 9.48 -7.69 -7.72
C ARG A 104 10.35 -8.46 -8.70
N ASP A 105 9.96 -9.70 -8.98
CA ASP A 105 10.56 -10.48 -10.05
C ASP A 105 10.08 -9.93 -11.40
N LEU A 106 11.02 -9.50 -12.25
CA LEU A 106 10.73 -9.18 -13.63
C LEU A 106 10.84 -10.45 -14.47
N PRO A 107 9.93 -10.67 -15.44
CA PRO A 107 10.13 -11.74 -16.41
C PRO A 107 11.48 -11.55 -17.11
N ALA A 108 12.27 -12.62 -17.18
CA ALA A 108 13.57 -12.59 -17.84
C ALA A 108 13.41 -12.04 -19.27
N ALA A 109 14.28 -11.11 -19.65
CA ALA A 109 14.29 -10.60 -21.02
C ALA A 109 14.43 -11.78 -22.00
N PRO A 110 13.66 -11.82 -23.11
CA PRO A 110 13.76 -12.91 -24.06
C PRO A 110 15.21 -13.04 -24.55
N PRO A 111 15.71 -14.28 -24.75
CA PRO A 111 17.09 -14.48 -25.16
C PRO A 111 17.35 -13.74 -26.47
N VAL A 112 18.32 -12.83 -26.45
CA VAL A 112 18.79 -12.16 -27.67
C VAL A 112 19.33 -13.25 -28.59
N ARG A 113 18.58 -13.60 -29.65
CA ARG A 113 19.08 -14.45 -30.73
C ARG A 113 20.28 -13.74 -31.36
N ARG A 114 21.49 -14.06 -30.91
CA ARG A 114 22.72 -13.70 -31.62
C ARG A 114 22.64 -14.37 -32.99
N ARG A 115 22.33 -13.60 -34.04
CA ARG A 115 22.53 -14.05 -35.41
C ARG A 115 24.04 -14.25 -35.56
N ARG A 116 24.44 -15.49 -35.76
CA ARG A 116 25.83 -15.89 -36.02
C ARG A 116 26.18 -15.61 -37.47
#